data_AF-A0A7Y0X9K5-F1
#
_entry.id   AF-A0A7Y0X9K5-F1
#
_cell.length_a   1.000
_cell.length_b   1.000
_cell.length_c   1.000
_cell.angle_alpha   90.00
_cell.angle_beta   90.00
_cell.angle_gamma   90.00
#
_symmetry.space_group_name_H-M   'P 1'
#
loop_
_entity.id
_entity.type
_entity.pdbx_description
1 polymer ?
#
loop_
_entity_poly.entity_id
_entity_poly.type
_entity_poly.pdbx_seq_one_letter_code
_entity_poly.pdbx_strand_id
1 'polypeptide(L)'
;MKVSIGFNRHLEPDWLAQTASWVANGIEGQALKDRIDSMLEPAFTSKVAKDKTRNLLFGIWNKLPKHISERFQLRGANLLMEHSEQHL
;
A
#
# COMPACT_ATOMS: atom_id res chain seq x y z
N MET A 1 -25.53 9.67 3.00
CA MET A 1 -24.39 9.28 3.87
C MET A 1 -23.11 9.42 3.07
N LYS A 2 -22.15 10.22 3.55
CA LYS A 2 -20.81 10.27 2.95
C LYS A 2 -20.11 8.98 3.37
N VAL A 3 -19.78 8.11 2.41
CA VAL A 3 -19.06 6.86 2.68
C VAL A 3 -17.67 7.27 3.15
N SER A 4 -17.43 7.31 4.46
CA SER A 4 -16.08 7.39 4.98
C SER A 4 -15.47 6.01 4.82
N ILE A 5 -14.55 5.85 3.86
CA ILE A 5 -13.64 4.71 3.87
C ILE A 5 -12.87 4.84 5.19
N GLY A 6 -13.23 4.01 6.16
CA GLY A 6 -12.55 3.98 7.44
C GLY A 6 -11.14 3.45 7.19
N PHE A 7 -10.16 4.33 7.02
CA PHE A 7 -8.78 3.95 7.19
C PHE A 7 -8.68 3.38 8.60
N ASN A 8 -8.32 2.10 8.70
CA ASN A 8 -7.96 1.50 9.98
C ASN A 8 -6.94 2.45 10.62
N ARG A 9 -7.10 2.77 11.91
CA ARG A 9 -6.43 3.90 12.61
C ARG A 9 -4.89 3.82 12.63
N HIS A 10 -4.29 2.88 11.92
CA HIS A 10 -2.89 2.51 11.92
C HIS A 10 -2.38 2.39 10.48
N LEU A 11 -2.97 3.13 9.54
CA LEU A 11 -2.58 3.05 8.14
C LEU A 11 -2.52 4.46 7.57
N GLU A 12 -1.29 4.95 7.40
CA GLU A 12 -1.05 6.30 6.91
C GLU A 12 -1.18 6.36 5.38
N PRO A 13 -1.70 7.48 4.83
CA PRO A 13 -1.80 7.68 3.38
C PRO A 13 -0.47 7.48 2.65
N ASP A 14 0.64 7.96 3.22
CA ASP A 14 1.97 7.84 2.62
C ASP A 14 2.40 6.38 2.48
N TRP A 15 2.02 5.52 3.43
CA TRP A 15 2.33 4.09 3.34
C TRP A 15 1.57 3.43 2.19
N LEU A 16 0.32 3.84 1.94
CA LEU A 16 -0.43 3.37 0.78
C LEU A 16 0.19 3.83 -0.53
N ALA A 17 0.51 5.13 -0.64
CA ALA A 17 1.09 5.71 -1.85
C ALA A 17 2.46 5.09 -2.16
N GLN A 18 3.33 4.98 -1.16
CA GLN A 18 4.67 4.43 -1.34
C GLN A 18 4.63 2.96 -1.76
N THR A 19 3.75 2.16 -1.16
CA THR A 19 3.62 0.74 -1.50
C THR A 19 2.98 0.51 -2.86
N ALA A 20 2.00 1.35 -3.26
CA ALA A 20 1.45 1.36 -4.61
C ALA A 20 2.54 1.66 -5.65
N SER A 21 3.37 2.68 -5.39
CA SER A 21 4.47 3.07 -6.28
C SER A 21 5.45 1.92 -6.50
N TRP A 22 5.83 1.19 -5.45
CA TRP A 22 6.74 0.04 -5.61
C TRP A 22 6.15 -1.06 -6.48
N VAL A 23 4.88 -1.41 -6.27
CA VAL A 23 4.21 -2.41 -7.10
C VAL A 23 4.07 -1.95 -8.55
N ALA A 24 3.74 -0.68 -8.78
CA ALA A 24 3.71 -0.10 -10.13
C ALA A 24 5.08 -0.13 -10.84
N ASN A 25 6.18 -0.15 -10.08
CA ASN A 25 7.54 -0.30 -10.57
C ASN A 25 8.01 -1.78 -10.62
N GLY A 26 7.10 -2.76 -10.49
CA GLY A 26 7.40 -4.18 -10.62
C GLY A 26 8.06 -4.81 -9.39
N ILE A 27 8.03 -4.15 -8.22
CA ILE A 27 8.54 -4.73 -6.97
C ILE A 27 7.43 -5.58 -6.34
N GLU A 28 7.67 -6.89 -6.27
CA GLU A 28 6.67 -7.86 -5.83
C GLU A 28 7.24 -8.89 -4.84
N GLY A 29 6.35 -9.71 -4.26
CA GLY A 29 6.71 -10.90 -3.51
C GLY A 29 7.51 -10.58 -2.24
N GLN A 30 8.62 -11.29 -2.02
CA GLN A 30 9.44 -11.08 -0.82
C GLN A 30 10.13 -9.71 -0.83
N ALA A 31 10.59 -9.24 -2.00
CA ALA A 31 11.24 -7.94 -2.13
C ALA A 31 10.32 -6.78 -1.72
N LEU A 32 9.02 -6.88 -2.04
CA LEU A 32 8.03 -5.90 -1.58
C LEU A 32 7.85 -5.94 -0.06
N LYS A 33 7.76 -7.14 0.54
CA LYS A 33 7.62 -7.29 1.99
C LYS A 33 8.79 -6.66 2.75
N ASP A 34 10.01 -6.87 2.28
CA ASP A 34 11.22 -6.35 2.92
C ASP A 34 11.28 -4.81 2.88
N ARG A 35 10.84 -4.21 1.76
CA ARG A 35 10.72 -2.74 1.65
C ARG A 35 9.64 -2.18 2.57
N ILE A 36 8.49 -2.85 2.66
CA ILE A 36 7.42 -2.45 3.60
C ILE A 36 7.92 -2.55 5.03
N ASP A 37 8.59 -3.63 5.42
CA ASP A 37 9.13 -3.77 6.78
C ASP A 37 10.11 -2.65 7.12
N SER A 38 11.02 -2.31 6.20
CA SER A 38 12.00 -1.22 6.38
C SER A 38 11.33 0.14 6.55
N MET A 39 10.26 0.41 5.77
CA MET A 39 9.49 1.66 5.87
C MET A 39 8.72 1.77 7.18
N LEU A 40 8.22 0.64 7.72
CA LEU A 40 7.44 0.62 8.95
C LEU A 40 8.30 0.55 10.22
N GLU A 41 9.57 0.14 10.14
CA GLU A 41 10.49 0.02 11.28
C GLU A 41 10.47 1.24 12.22
N PRO A 42 10.59 2.50 11.75
CA PRO A 42 10.57 3.65 12.65
C PRO A 42 9.20 3.95 13.28
N ALA A 43 8.11 3.42 12.71
CA ALA A 43 6.74 3.72 13.14
C ALA A 43 6.19 2.75 14.18
N PHE A 44 6.86 1.62 14.43
CA PHE A 44 6.34 0.55 15.29
C PHE A 44 7.38 0.05 16.30
N THR A 45 7.02 0.09 17.58
CA THR A 45 7.75 -0.61 18.65
C THR A 45 7.31 -2.08 18.78
N SER A 46 6.06 -2.39 18.41
CA SER A 46 5.52 -3.75 18.47
C SER A 46 5.68 -4.49 17.15
N LYS A 47 6.47 -5.58 17.18
CA LYS A 47 6.64 -6.47 16.03
C LYS A 47 5.31 -7.01 15.49
N VAL A 48 4.40 -7.42 16.37
CA VAL A 48 3.10 -7.98 15.97
C VAL A 48 2.23 -6.94 15.26
N ALA A 49 2.24 -5.69 15.71
CA ALA A 49 1.51 -4.62 15.06
C ALA A 49 2.12 -4.29 13.68
N LYS A 50 3.45 -4.18 13.60
CA LYS A 50 4.19 -3.99 12.36
C LYS A 50 3.88 -5.08 11.34
N ASP A 51 3.95 -6.35 11.75
CA ASP A 51 3.68 -7.51 10.90
C ASP A 51 2.25 -7.49 10.32
N LYS A 52 1.27 -7.07 11.13
CA LYS A 52 -0.13 -6.92 10.68
C LYS A 52 -0.26 -5.81 9.64
N THR A 53 0.35 -4.65 9.89
CA THR A 53 0.35 -3.52 8.94
C THR A 53 1.05 -3.88 7.64
N ARG A 54 2.22 -4.54 7.70
CA ARG A 54 2.90 -5.05 6.50
C ARG A 54 2.00 -5.95 5.68
N ASN A 55 1.39 -6.95 6.32
CA ASN A 55 0.56 -7.93 5.62
C ASN A 55 -0.68 -7.28 4.99
N LEU A 56 -1.24 -6.25 5.62
CA LEU A 56 -2.33 -5.46 5.06
C LEU A 56 -1.88 -4.70 3.81
N LEU A 57 -0.80 -3.91 3.89
CA LEU A 57 -0.25 -3.17 2.75
C LEU A 57 0.13 -4.09 1.58
N PHE A 58 0.81 -5.21 1.88
CA PHE A 58 1.14 -6.23 0.90
C PHE A 58 -0.11 -6.84 0.25
N GLY A 59 -1.15 -7.11 1.04
CA GLY A 59 -2.40 -7.68 0.55
C GLY A 59 -3.17 -6.75 -0.39
N ILE A 60 -3.11 -5.43 -0.14
CA ILE A 60 -3.79 -4.43 -0.98
C ILE A 60 -3.20 -4.40 -2.39
N TRP A 61 -1.86 -4.42 -2.50
CA TRP A 61 -1.18 -4.18 -3.79
C TRP A 61 -0.62 -5.44 -4.45
N ASN A 62 -0.12 -6.42 -3.70
CA ASN A 62 0.56 -7.57 -4.31
C ASN A 62 -0.37 -8.75 -4.61
N LYS A 63 -1.54 -8.81 -3.96
CA LYS A 63 -2.53 -9.87 -4.21
C LYS A 63 -3.83 -9.23 -4.66
N LEU A 64 -3.92 -8.93 -5.95
CA LEU A 64 -5.23 -8.69 -6.53
C LEU A 64 -6.12 -9.91 -6.28
N PRO A 65 -7.38 -9.69 -5.86
CA PRO A 65 -8.38 -10.74 -5.94
C PRO A 65 -8.40 -11.29 -7.37
N LYS A 66 -8.49 -12.61 -7.54
CA LYS A 66 -8.46 -13.26 -8.87
C LYS A 66 -9.48 -12.71 -9.87
N HIS A 67 -10.52 -12.03 -9.40
CA HIS A 67 -11.57 -11.42 -10.20
C HIS A 67 -11.29 -9.97 -10.61
N ILE A 68 -10.24 -9.34 -10.08
CA ILE A 68 -9.84 -7.98 -10.43
C ILE A 68 -8.73 -8.06 -11.48
N SER A 69 -8.99 -7.46 -12.65
CA SER A 69 -8.00 -7.40 -13.72
C SER A 69 -6.81 -6.52 -13.34
N GLU A 70 -5.62 -6.90 -13.80
CA GLU A 70 -4.39 -6.09 -13.73
C GLU A 70 -4.60 -4.65 -14.24
N ARG A 71 -5.44 -4.48 -15.27
CA ARG A 71 -5.83 -3.17 -15.83
C ARG A 71 -6.51 -2.26 -14.79
N PHE A 72 -7.29 -2.81 -13.87
CA PHE A 72 -7.92 -2.04 -12.80
C PHE A 72 -6.88 -1.52 -11.81
N GLN A 73 -5.90 -2.36 -11.46
CA GLN A 73 -4.82 -1.98 -10.56
C GLN A 73 -3.93 -0.91 -11.15
N LEU A 74 -3.49 -1.08 -12.39
CA LEU A 74 -2.69 -0.10 -13.13
C LEU A 74 -3.39 1.26 -13.19
N ARG A 75 -4.71 1.27 -13.48
CA ARG A 75 -5.48 2.52 -13.45
C ARG A 75 -5.54 3.14 -12.06
N GLY A 76 -5.77 2.36 -11.01
CA GLY A 76 -5.82 2.85 -9.63
C GLY A 76 -4.48 3.43 -9.17
N ALA A 77 -3.37 2.76 -9.50
CA ALA A 77 -2.02 3.23 -9.21
C ALA A 77 -1.71 4.55 -9.93
N ASN A 78 -2.05 4.65 -11.22
CA ASN A 78 -1.85 5.89 -11.99
C ASN A 78 -2.67 7.05 -11.42
N LEU A 79 -3.95 6.83 -11.09
CA LEU A 79 -4.81 7.84 -10.48
C LEU A 79 -4.28 8.34 -9.13
N LEU A 80 -3.72 7.44 -8.32
CA LEU A 80 -3.11 7.81 -7.05
C LEU A 80 -1.82 8.62 -7.24
N MET A 81 -1.01 8.32 -8.27
CA MET A 81 0.18 9.12 -8.58
C MET A 81 -0.17 10.48 -9.20
N GLU A 82 -1.22 10.55 -10.03
CA GLU A 82 -1.72 11.80 -10.62
C GLU A 82 -2.30 12.77 -9.58
N HIS A 83 -2.71 12.27 -8.42
CA HIS A 83 -3.37 13.04 -7.36
C HIS A 83 -2.65 12.99 -6.02
N SER A 84 -1.52 12.29 -5.90
CA SER A 84 -0.65 12.45 -4.74
C SER A 84 0.09 13.78 -4.88
N GLU A 85 0.20 14.51 -3.79
CA GLU A 85 0.65 15.91 -3.71
C GLU A 85 2.13 16.14 -4.12
N GLN A 86 2.78 15.19 -4.80
CA GLN A 86 4.14 15.34 -5.33
C GLN A 86 4.23 16.27 -6.57
N HIS A 87 3.12 16.92 -6.96
CA HIS A 87 3.05 17.93 -8.02
C HIS A 87 2.29 19.20 -7.62
N LEU A 88 2.43 19.67 -6.37
CA LEU A 88 2.08 21.03 -5.96
C LEU A 88 3.28 21.73 -5.29
#